data_AF-A0A7C2QAU5-F1
#
_entry.id   AF-A0A7C2QAU5-F1
#
_cell.length_a   1.000
_cell.length_b   1.000
_cell.length_c   1.000
_cell.angle_alpha   90.00
_cell.angle_beta   90.00
_cell.angle_gamma   90.00
#
_symmetry.space_group_name_H-M   'P 1'
#
loop_
_entity.id
_entity.type
_entity.pdbx_description
1 polymer ?
#
loop_
_entity_poly.entity_id
_entity_poly.type
_entity_poly.pdbx_seq_one_letter_code
_entity_poly.pdbx_strand_id
1 'polypeptide(L)'
;MQRDEGIPDRFCYLTAMGLKFHQGDKPIYAAYTKNKAWNDDELLKNPKNNAPNPEWLKEWNTETKVKETLRCPLSRMFYANQPDELTKQVGALLDGDPDGLNLWVIKGFHQVEHEKANDLLKTHLTIGLDGQLWHFDCRMPRGTMTMPPHVIGVSHGSLQTTMDADGFEQVTGKKKRGRRH
;
A
#
# COMPACT_ATOMS: atom_id res chain seq x y z
N MET A 1 9.23 -50.63 -10.88
CA MET A 1 8.79 -49.25 -11.19
C MET A 1 8.48 -48.56 -9.88
N GLN A 2 9.44 -47.79 -9.37
CA GLN A 2 9.21 -46.90 -8.23
C GLN A 2 8.30 -45.77 -8.71
N ARG A 3 7.23 -45.49 -7.96
CA ARG A 3 6.41 -44.30 -8.17
C ARG A 3 7.13 -43.16 -7.45
N ASP A 4 7.64 -42.22 -8.23
CA ASP A 4 8.08 -40.92 -7.71
C ASP A 4 6.87 -40.24 -7.07
N GLU A 5 6.84 -40.24 -5.74
CA GLU A 5 5.99 -39.36 -4.97
C GLU A 5 6.60 -37.95 -5.07
N GLY A 6 6.11 -37.20 -6.06
CA GLY A 6 6.44 -35.80 -6.24
C GLY A 6 6.15 -35.04 -4.95
N ILE A 7 7.21 -34.53 -4.33
CA ILE A 7 7.18 -33.56 -3.24
C ILE A 7 6.26 -32.42 -3.67
N PRO A 8 5.19 -32.09 -2.91
CA PRO A 8 4.35 -30.97 -3.28
C PRO A 8 5.19 -29.69 -3.23
N ASP A 9 5.28 -29.02 -4.38
CA ASP A 9 5.92 -27.72 -4.55
C ASP A 9 5.40 -26.77 -3.45
N ARG A 10 6.22 -26.54 -2.42
CA ARG A 10 5.99 -25.54 -1.38
C ARG A 10 6.34 -24.14 -1.89
N PHE A 11 6.05 -23.84 -3.15
CA PHE A 11 6.16 -22.50 -3.69
C PHE A 11 4.89 -21.71 -3.36
N CYS A 12 4.97 -20.94 -2.28
CA CYS A 12 4.56 -19.53 -2.24
C CYS A 12 3.23 -19.13 -2.93
N TYR A 13 2.14 -19.87 -2.75
CA TYR A 13 0.82 -19.27 -2.91
C TYR A 13 0.56 -18.38 -1.69
N LEU A 14 1.11 -17.16 -1.71
CA LEU A 14 0.56 -16.08 -0.91
C LEU A 14 -0.94 -16.07 -1.22
N THR A 15 -1.77 -16.19 -0.19
CA THR A 15 -3.24 -16.14 -0.29
C THR A 15 -3.67 -14.98 -1.20
N ALA A 16 -4.78 -15.08 -1.92
CA ALA A 16 -5.22 -13.99 -2.77
C ALA A 16 -5.34 -12.68 -1.95
N MET A 17 -4.91 -11.54 -2.50
CA MET A 17 -4.83 -10.25 -1.79
C MET A 17 -5.70 -9.23 -2.53
N GLY A 18 -6.58 -8.52 -1.83
CA GLY A 18 -7.36 -7.37 -2.32
C GLY A 18 -6.51 -6.13 -2.64
N LEU A 19 -5.33 -6.34 -3.26
CA LEU A 19 -4.32 -5.33 -3.53
C LEU A 19 -3.97 -5.33 -5.02
N LYS A 20 -4.21 -4.20 -5.67
CA LYS A 20 -3.88 -3.92 -7.07
C LYS A 20 -2.74 -2.89 -7.15
N PHE A 21 -2.12 -2.79 -8.32
CA PHE A 21 -0.97 -1.92 -8.55
C PHE A 21 -1.27 -0.94 -9.68
N HIS A 22 -1.24 0.35 -9.36
CA HIS A 22 -1.62 1.40 -10.30
C HIS A 22 -0.63 1.50 -11.46
N GLN A 23 -1.12 1.51 -12.69
CA GLN A 23 -0.29 1.54 -13.90
C GLN A 23 -0.20 2.93 -14.55
N GLY A 24 -0.73 3.97 -13.89
CA GLY A 24 -0.83 5.31 -14.48
C GLY A 24 -2.16 5.57 -15.20
N ASP A 25 -3.07 4.61 -15.18
CA ASP A 25 -4.31 4.56 -15.96
C ASP A 25 -5.56 5.00 -15.17
N LYS A 26 -5.53 4.98 -13.83
CA LYS A 26 -6.61 5.46 -12.98
C LYS A 26 -6.65 7.00 -12.87
N PRO A 27 -7.66 7.69 -13.46
CA PRO A 27 -7.72 9.15 -13.48
C PRO A 27 -7.85 9.78 -12.09
N ILE A 28 -8.50 9.09 -11.15
CA ILE A 28 -8.70 9.58 -9.77
C ILE A 28 -7.38 9.79 -9.02
N TYR A 29 -6.28 9.16 -9.45
CA TYR A 29 -4.96 9.27 -8.84
C TYR A 29 -3.96 10.04 -9.73
N ALA A 30 -4.41 10.60 -10.86
CA ALA A 30 -3.55 11.27 -11.83
C ALA A 30 -2.74 12.42 -11.23
N ALA A 31 -3.34 13.23 -10.36
CA ALA A 31 -2.65 14.36 -9.72
C ALA A 31 -1.44 13.94 -8.87
N TYR A 32 -1.50 12.74 -8.27
CA TYR A 32 -0.46 12.22 -7.36
C TYR A 32 0.58 11.38 -8.06
N THR A 33 0.17 10.70 -9.13
CA THR A 33 0.99 9.75 -9.89
C THR A 33 1.59 10.39 -11.13
N LYS A 34 1.07 11.54 -11.56
CA LYS A 34 1.39 12.17 -12.87
C LYS A 34 1.21 11.17 -14.02
N ASN A 35 0.20 10.29 -13.91
CA ASN A 35 -0.09 9.18 -14.83
C ASN A 35 1.07 8.19 -15.00
N LYS A 36 1.91 8.05 -13.98
CA LYS A 36 2.99 7.06 -13.95
C LYS A 36 2.57 5.82 -13.17
N ALA A 37 3.17 4.69 -13.52
CA ALA A 37 3.03 3.47 -12.76
C ALA A 37 3.56 3.65 -11.32
N TRP A 38 2.99 2.90 -10.39
CA TRP A 38 3.28 2.96 -8.95
C TRP A 38 4.76 2.83 -8.59
N ASN A 39 5.55 2.13 -9.41
CA ASN A 39 6.96 1.86 -9.21
C ASN A 39 7.89 2.68 -10.15
N ASP A 40 7.38 3.71 -10.82
CA ASP A 40 8.17 4.57 -11.71
C ASP A 40 9.24 5.36 -10.94
N ASP A 41 10.48 5.38 -11.44
CA ASP A 41 11.61 6.01 -10.77
C ASP A 41 11.40 7.51 -10.47
N GLU A 42 10.76 8.26 -11.37
CA GLU A 42 10.48 9.69 -11.14
C GLU A 42 9.42 9.90 -10.07
N LEU A 43 8.49 8.94 -9.93
CA LEU A 43 7.45 8.97 -8.91
C LEU A 43 8.02 8.71 -7.50
N LEU A 44 9.05 7.87 -7.42
CA LEU A 44 9.63 7.39 -6.18
C LEU A 44 10.80 8.23 -5.63
N LYS A 45 11.25 9.26 -6.36
CA LYS A 45 12.26 10.21 -5.88
C LYS A 45 11.86 10.84 -4.56
N ASN A 46 12.85 11.11 -3.70
CA ASN A 46 12.62 11.82 -2.46
C ASN A 46 12.18 13.27 -2.76
N PRO A 47 10.99 13.72 -2.37
CA PRO A 47 10.47 15.03 -2.75
C PRO A 47 11.19 16.19 -2.05
N LYS A 48 11.96 15.94 -0.99
CA LYS A 48 12.72 16.99 -0.30
C LYS A 48 13.96 17.44 -1.09
N ASN A 49 14.60 16.53 -1.82
CA ASN A 49 15.87 16.79 -2.51
C ASN A 49 15.95 16.21 -3.93
N ASN A 50 14.87 15.61 -4.44
CA ASN A 50 14.77 14.91 -5.72
C ASN A 50 15.80 13.78 -5.91
N ALA A 51 16.38 13.28 -4.81
CA ALA A 51 17.32 12.17 -4.90
C ALA A 51 16.59 10.90 -5.38
N PRO A 52 17.23 10.09 -6.25
CA PRO A 52 16.68 8.79 -6.63
C PRO A 52 16.58 7.88 -5.40
N ASN A 53 15.69 6.90 -5.48
CA ASN A 53 15.67 5.82 -4.50
C ASN A 53 17.01 5.09 -4.51
N PRO A 54 17.51 4.67 -3.33
CA PRO A 54 18.70 3.82 -3.28
C PRO A 54 18.42 2.49 -4.00
N GLU A 55 19.46 1.93 -4.62
CA GLU A 55 19.31 0.80 -5.56
C GLU A 55 18.60 -0.42 -4.93
N TRP A 56 18.97 -0.76 -3.71
CA TRP A 56 18.34 -1.86 -2.95
C TRP A 56 16.83 -1.66 -2.78
N LEU A 57 16.33 -0.42 -2.71
CA LEU A 57 14.90 -0.16 -2.57
C LEU A 57 14.17 -0.31 -3.91
N LYS A 58 14.85 -0.09 -5.04
CA LYS A 58 14.26 -0.36 -6.36
C LYS A 58 13.98 -1.85 -6.53
N GLU A 59 14.91 -2.71 -6.10
CA GLU A 59 14.72 -4.18 -6.09
C GLU A 59 13.52 -4.63 -5.24
N TRP A 60 13.12 -3.79 -4.28
CA TRP A 60 12.00 -4.04 -3.39
C TRP A 60 10.68 -3.41 -3.84
N ASN A 61 10.71 -2.57 -4.87
CA ASN A 61 9.53 -2.04 -5.53
C ASN A 61 8.98 -3.06 -6.55
N THR A 62 8.69 -4.26 -6.05
CA THR A 62 7.99 -5.34 -6.76
C THR A 62 6.70 -5.69 -6.05
N GLU A 63 5.71 -6.21 -6.78
CA GLU A 63 4.43 -6.58 -6.17
C GLU A 63 4.60 -7.56 -5.02
N THR A 64 5.47 -8.56 -5.20
CA THR A 64 5.76 -9.59 -4.20
C THR A 64 6.26 -8.97 -2.90
N LYS A 65 7.24 -8.06 -2.97
CA LYS A 65 7.84 -7.45 -1.78
C LYS A 65 6.88 -6.50 -1.05
N VAL A 66 6.04 -5.79 -1.79
CA VAL A 66 4.97 -4.98 -1.21
C VAL A 66 3.94 -5.86 -0.50
N LYS A 67 3.49 -6.95 -1.13
CA LYS A 67 2.57 -7.92 -0.53
C LYS A 67 3.18 -8.56 0.73
N GLU A 68 4.45 -8.97 0.68
CA GLU A 68 5.19 -9.50 1.82
C GLU A 68 5.25 -8.49 2.98
N THR A 69 5.56 -7.23 2.69
CA THR A 69 5.59 -6.13 3.68
C THR A 69 4.25 -5.98 4.39
N LEU A 70 3.17 -5.90 3.62
CA LEU A 70 1.82 -5.66 4.15
C LEU A 70 1.27 -6.87 4.91
N ARG A 71 1.80 -8.07 4.68
CA ARG A 71 1.35 -9.31 5.32
C ARG A 71 2.27 -9.87 6.39
N CYS A 72 3.47 -9.33 6.54
CA CYS A 72 4.40 -9.86 7.52
C CYS A 72 3.79 -9.78 8.94
N PRO A 73 4.15 -10.70 9.84
CA PRO A 73 3.54 -10.77 11.18
C PRO A 73 3.54 -9.43 11.93
N LEU A 74 4.60 -8.64 11.80
CA LEU A 74 4.71 -7.32 12.43
C LEU A 74 3.68 -6.32 11.88
N SER A 75 3.49 -6.25 10.55
CA SER A 75 2.45 -5.40 9.95
C SER A 75 1.04 -5.84 10.34
N ARG A 76 0.81 -7.16 10.43
CA ARG A 76 -0.48 -7.72 10.88
C ARG A 76 -0.78 -7.36 12.33
N MET A 77 0.22 -7.48 13.20
CA MET A 77 0.13 -7.02 14.59
C MET A 77 -0.12 -5.52 14.69
N PHE A 78 0.49 -4.71 13.81
CA PHE A 78 0.23 -3.28 13.77
C PHE A 78 -1.26 -3.00 13.50
N TYR A 79 -1.84 -3.57 12.44
CA TYR A 79 -3.26 -3.31 12.10
C TYR A 79 -4.21 -3.74 13.22
N ALA A 80 -4.02 -4.93 13.79
CA ALA A 80 -4.89 -5.46 14.83
C ALA A 80 -4.89 -4.62 16.11
N ASN A 81 -3.80 -3.91 16.39
CA ASN A 81 -3.61 -3.12 17.60
C ASN A 81 -3.89 -1.61 17.40
N GLN A 82 -4.34 -1.18 16.23
CA GLN A 82 -4.68 0.23 16.03
C GLN A 82 -5.91 0.63 16.86
N PRO A 83 -5.96 1.86 17.40
CA PRO A 83 -7.13 2.34 18.11
C PRO A 83 -8.28 2.74 17.17
N ASP A 84 -7.99 3.12 15.92
CA ASP A 84 -8.98 3.54 14.95
C ASP A 84 -9.50 2.37 14.10
N GLU A 85 -10.82 2.31 13.93
CA GLU A 85 -11.47 1.22 13.20
C GLU A 85 -11.16 1.23 11.69
N LEU A 86 -10.86 2.40 11.11
CA LEU A 86 -10.56 2.50 9.68
C LEU A 86 -9.24 1.79 9.35
N THR A 87 -8.18 2.00 10.14
CA THR A 87 -6.89 1.32 9.92
C THR A 87 -6.99 -0.18 10.18
N LYS A 88 -7.80 -0.62 11.16
CA LYS A 88 -8.10 -2.05 11.34
C LYS A 88 -8.77 -2.65 10.11
N GLN A 89 -9.74 -1.94 9.52
CA GLN A 89 -10.43 -2.38 8.31
C GLN A 89 -9.49 -2.51 7.12
N VAL A 90 -8.46 -1.67 6.99
CA VAL A 90 -7.45 -1.84 5.93
C VAL A 90 -6.78 -3.21 6.03
N GLY A 91 -6.43 -3.66 7.25
CA GLY A 91 -5.92 -5.02 7.48
C GLY A 91 -6.85 -6.11 6.95
N ALA A 92 -8.17 -5.96 7.16
CA ALA A 92 -9.17 -6.90 6.66
C ALA A 92 -9.35 -6.84 5.13
N LEU A 93 -9.33 -5.64 4.53
CA LEU A 93 -9.41 -5.44 3.09
C LEU A 93 -8.22 -6.09 2.35
N LEU A 94 -7.02 -6.03 2.93
CA LEU A 94 -5.84 -6.72 2.40
C LEU A 94 -6.03 -8.24 2.33
N ASP A 95 -6.88 -8.83 3.17
CA ASP A 95 -7.21 -10.26 3.12
C ASP A 95 -8.48 -10.57 2.30
N GLY A 96 -9.11 -9.54 1.74
CA GLY A 96 -10.34 -9.64 0.96
C GLY A 96 -10.13 -10.21 -0.44
N ASP A 97 -11.25 -10.38 -1.13
CA ASP A 97 -11.31 -10.84 -2.52
C ASP A 97 -10.53 -9.89 -3.47
N PRO A 98 -9.59 -10.38 -4.29
CA PRO A 98 -8.92 -9.58 -5.34
C PRO A 98 -9.87 -8.86 -6.30
N ASP A 99 -11.09 -9.35 -6.46
CA ASP A 99 -12.09 -8.75 -7.35
C ASP A 99 -13.06 -7.81 -6.61
N GLY A 100 -12.94 -7.66 -5.28
CA GLY A 100 -13.78 -6.83 -4.42
C GLY A 100 -13.35 -5.35 -4.32
N LEU A 101 -13.60 -4.73 -3.16
CA LEU A 101 -13.13 -3.36 -2.88
C LEU A 101 -11.59 -3.37 -2.85
N ASN A 102 -10.96 -2.77 -3.85
CA ASN A 102 -9.54 -2.97 -4.11
C ASN A 102 -8.69 -1.80 -3.60
N LEU A 103 -7.72 -2.15 -2.75
CA LEU A 103 -6.64 -1.25 -2.38
C LEU A 103 -5.67 -1.12 -3.55
N TRP A 104 -5.33 0.09 -3.95
CA TRP A 104 -4.39 0.34 -5.05
C TRP A 104 -3.07 0.83 -4.51
N VAL A 105 -1.96 0.17 -4.81
CA VAL A 105 -0.63 0.75 -4.57
C VAL A 105 -0.44 1.88 -5.58
N ILE A 106 -0.40 3.12 -5.08
CA ILE A 106 -0.31 4.35 -5.90
C ILE A 106 1.15 4.80 -6.00
N LYS A 107 1.92 4.62 -4.93
CA LYS A 107 3.38 4.76 -4.93
C LYS A 107 3.97 3.63 -4.13
N GLY A 108 4.97 2.98 -4.69
CA GLY A 108 5.80 1.99 -4.01
C GLY A 108 6.59 2.60 -2.84
N PHE A 109 7.57 1.86 -2.33
CA PHE A 109 8.44 2.37 -1.30
C PHE A 109 9.25 3.59 -1.78
N HIS A 110 9.14 4.70 -1.06
CA HIS A 110 9.79 5.97 -1.37
C HIS A 110 10.19 6.70 -0.09
N GLN A 111 10.92 7.82 -0.21
CA GLN A 111 11.32 8.67 0.91
C GLN A 111 12.08 7.93 2.01
N VAL A 112 13.24 7.37 1.67
CA VAL A 112 14.09 6.74 2.69
C VAL A 112 14.69 7.78 3.62
N GLU A 113 14.48 7.58 4.93
CA GLU A 113 15.08 8.38 6.00
C GLU A 113 15.82 7.49 6.99
N HIS A 114 16.99 7.93 7.44
CA HIS A 114 17.76 7.24 8.47
C HIS A 114 17.38 7.74 9.86
N GLU A 115 16.83 6.84 10.67
CA GLU A 115 16.58 7.07 12.07
C GLU A 115 17.82 6.72 12.91
N LYS A 116 18.73 7.69 13.03
CA LYS A 116 20.05 7.51 13.67
C LYS A 116 20.01 6.91 15.07
N ALA A 117 19.01 7.28 15.89
CA ALA A 117 18.93 6.89 17.29
C ALA A 117 18.80 5.37 17.49
N ASN A 118 18.15 4.68 16.55
CA ASN A 118 17.92 3.24 16.62
C ASN A 118 18.65 2.46 15.51
N ASP A 119 19.40 3.18 14.67
CA ASP A 119 20.02 2.69 13.43
C ASP A 119 19.05 1.96 12.49
N LEU A 120 17.88 2.57 12.26
CA LEU A 120 16.81 2.01 11.44
C LEU A 120 16.55 2.87 10.21
N LEU A 121 16.05 2.25 9.15
CA LEU A 121 15.59 2.94 7.95
C LEU A 121 14.07 3.04 7.98
N LYS A 122 13.55 4.23 7.69
CA LYS A 122 12.13 4.48 7.46
C LYS A 122 11.89 4.74 5.99
N THR A 123 10.75 4.29 5.48
CA THR A 123 10.29 4.53 4.10
C THR A 123 8.77 4.57 4.09
N HIS A 124 8.18 5.17 3.06
CA HIS A 124 6.73 5.28 2.93
C HIS A 124 6.21 4.43 1.77
N LEU A 125 5.03 3.87 1.93
CA LEU A 125 4.23 3.24 0.88
C LEU A 125 2.90 3.99 0.79
N THR A 126 2.43 4.34 -0.41
CA THR A 126 1.15 5.05 -0.58
C THR A 126 0.12 4.16 -1.25
N ILE A 127 -1.02 3.99 -0.58
CA ILE A 127 -2.16 3.19 -1.03
C ILE A 127 -3.36 4.11 -1.27
N GLY A 128 -4.12 3.82 -2.31
CA GLY A 128 -5.37 4.46 -2.66
C GLY A 128 -6.53 3.55 -2.30
N LEU A 129 -7.56 4.12 -1.68
CA LEU A 129 -8.85 3.47 -1.41
C LEU A 129 -9.95 4.48 -1.67
N ASP A 130 -10.82 4.24 -2.66
CA ASP A 130 -11.98 5.09 -2.98
C ASP A 130 -11.66 6.59 -3.04
N GLY A 131 -10.60 6.95 -3.78
CA GLY A 131 -10.19 8.35 -3.92
C GLY A 131 -9.53 8.96 -2.68
N GLN A 132 -9.36 8.21 -1.59
CA GLN A 132 -8.55 8.61 -0.44
C GLN A 132 -7.14 8.04 -0.55
N LEU A 133 -6.15 8.82 -0.12
CA LEU A 133 -4.76 8.38 -0.02
C LEU A 133 -4.42 8.02 1.42
N TRP A 134 -3.76 6.87 1.54
CA TRP A 134 -3.25 6.31 2.76
C TRP A 134 -1.73 6.22 2.66
N HIS A 135 -1.03 6.75 3.65
CA HIS A 135 0.42 6.73 3.75
C HIS A 135 0.81 5.78 4.88
N PHE A 136 1.57 4.75 4.51
CA PHE A 136 2.05 3.72 5.40
C PHE A 136 3.52 3.98 5.70
N ASP A 137 3.81 4.27 6.96
CA ASP A 137 5.17 4.37 7.46
C ASP A 137 5.70 2.96 7.68
N CYS A 138 6.78 2.62 6.99
CA CYS A 138 7.41 1.32 7.04
C CYS A 138 8.83 1.44 7.60
N ARG A 139 9.27 0.46 8.38
CA ARG A 139 10.58 0.46 9.04
C ARG A 139 11.31 -0.87 8.88
N MET A 140 12.63 -0.80 8.84
CA MET A 140 13.50 -1.97 8.90
C MET A 140 14.87 -1.65 9.52
N PRO A 141 15.62 -2.66 9.98
CA PRO A 141 16.98 -2.48 10.41
C PRO A 141 17.93 -2.13 9.27
N ARG A 142 18.85 -1.21 9.54
CA ARG A 142 19.92 -0.87 8.61
C ARG A 142 20.86 -2.06 8.49
N GLY A 143 21.20 -2.44 7.26
CA GLY A 143 22.10 -3.57 6.97
C GLY A 143 21.38 -4.91 6.75
N THR A 144 20.15 -5.08 7.23
CA THR A 144 19.28 -6.22 6.86
C THR A 144 18.40 -5.87 5.67
N MET A 145 19.04 -5.45 4.57
CA MET A 145 18.39 -5.14 3.28
C MET A 145 17.97 -6.43 2.52
N THR A 146 17.78 -7.53 3.25
CA THR A 146 17.26 -8.82 2.77
C THR A 146 15.86 -9.12 3.31
N MET A 147 15.39 -8.36 4.31
CA MET A 147 14.07 -8.54 4.93
C MET A 147 13.15 -7.36 4.63
N PRO A 148 11.97 -7.57 3.99
CA PRO A 148 11.06 -6.47 3.66
C PRO A 148 10.71 -5.63 4.90
N PRO A 149 10.47 -4.31 4.74
CA PRO A 149 10.11 -3.49 5.87
C PRO A 149 8.74 -3.92 6.41
N HIS A 150 8.38 -3.44 7.59
CA HIS A 150 7.05 -3.66 8.18
C HIS A 150 6.40 -2.34 8.52
N VAL A 151 5.06 -2.34 8.52
CA VAL A 151 4.26 -1.16 8.81
C VAL A 151 4.33 -0.84 10.29
N ILE A 152 4.56 0.43 10.60
CA ILE A 152 4.67 0.97 11.96
C ILE A 152 3.74 2.16 12.21
N GLY A 153 3.15 2.71 11.16
CA GLY A 153 2.30 3.88 11.22
C GLY A 153 1.46 3.97 9.95
N VAL A 154 0.26 4.52 10.10
CA VAL A 154 -0.66 4.80 9.00
C VAL A 154 -1.27 6.16 9.21
N SER A 155 -1.32 6.95 8.15
CA SER A 155 -2.09 8.19 8.10
C SER A 155 -2.90 8.23 6.80
N HIS A 156 -4.00 8.97 6.79
CA HIS A 156 -4.80 9.13 5.59
C HIS A 156 -5.17 10.60 5.37
N GLY A 157 -5.13 11.04 4.12
CA GLY A 157 -5.52 12.40 3.73
C GLY A 157 -7.04 12.61 3.81
N SER A 158 -7.49 13.82 3.48
CA SER A 158 -8.90 14.11 3.20
C SER A 158 -9.37 13.38 1.93
N LEU A 159 -10.68 13.16 1.78
CA LEU A 159 -11.28 12.60 0.57
C LEU A 159 -10.91 13.51 -0.63
N GLN A 160 -10.22 12.98 -1.65
CA GLN A 160 -9.72 13.80 -2.76
C GLN A 160 -10.74 13.91 -3.90
N THR A 161 -11.67 12.97 -3.98
CA THR A 161 -12.71 12.92 -5.00
C THR A 161 -13.94 12.21 -4.43
N THR A 162 -15.13 12.56 -4.95
CA THR A 162 -16.37 11.81 -4.70
C THR A 162 -16.47 10.55 -5.55
N MET A 163 -15.53 10.30 -6.46
CA MET A 163 -15.51 9.12 -7.33
C MET A 163 -14.66 7.99 -6.74
N ASP A 164 -15.13 6.75 -6.83
CA ASP A 164 -14.39 5.56 -6.44
C ASP A 164 -13.34 5.14 -7.50
N ALA A 165 -12.62 4.05 -7.22
CA ALA A 165 -11.55 3.54 -8.09
C ALA A 165 -12.02 2.99 -9.45
N ASP A 166 -13.32 2.76 -9.62
CA ASP A 166 -13.95 2.30 -10.85
C ASP A 166 -14.69 3.44 -11.58
N GLY A 167 -14.62 4.66 -11.04
CA GLY A 167 -15.16 5.87 -11.65
C GLY A 167 -16.64 6.08 -11.36
N PHE A 168 -17.22 5.41 -10.37
CA PHE A 168 -18.58 5.68 -9.90
C PHE A 168 -18.57 6.78 -8.85
N GLU A 169 -19.52 7.71 -8.94
CA GLU A 169 -19.68 8.76 -7.94
C GLU A 169 -20.39 8.22 -6.70
N GLN A 170 -19.77 8.39 -5.54
CA GLN A 170 -20.32 8.02 -4.24
C GLN A 170 -21.58 8.86 -3.99
N VAL A 171 -22.75 8.21 -3.94
CA VAL A 171 -24.03 8.88 -3.73
C VAL A 171 -24.06 9.46 -2.31
N THR A 172 -23.69 10.73 -2.17
CA THR A 172 -23.92 11.46 -0.93
C THR A 172 -25.43 11.61 -0.74
N GLY A 173 -25.99 10.86 0.19
CA GLY A 173 -27.41 10.92 0.52
C GLY A 173 -27.79 12.37 0.83
N LYS A 174 -28.53 13.02 -0.09
CA LYS A 174 -29.10 14.34 0.15
C LYS A 174 -29.89 14.27 1.44
N LYS A 175 -29.42 14.95 2.49
CA LYS A 175 -30.26 15.30 3.64
C LYS A 175 -31.49 15.99 3.07
N LYS A 176 -32.63 15.29 3.06
CA LYS A 176 -33.95 15.89 2.84
C LYS A 176 -34.13 16.92 3.95
N ARG A 177 -33.77 18.18 3.70
CA ARG A 177 -34.23 19.31 4.51
C ARG A 177 -35.73 19.37 4.32
N GLY A 178 -36.45 18.80 5.28
CA GLY A 178 -37.89 18.90 5.38
C GLY A 178 -38.29 20.37 5.40
N ARG A 179 -38.96 20.80 4.33
CA ARG A 179 -39.76 22.02 4.31
C ARG A 179 -40.95 21.75 5.22
N ARG A 180 -41.12 22.52 6.30
CA ARG A 180 -42.43 22.66 6.93
C ARG A 180 -42.81 24.14 6.95
N HIS A 181 -44.00 24.33 6.41
CA HIS A 181 -44.80 25.54 6.31
C HIS A 181 -45.09 26.14 7.68
#